data_AF-A0A8B6DQP8-F1
#
_entry.id   AF-A0A8B6DQP8-F1
#
_cell.length_a   1.000
_cell.length_b   1.000
_cell.length_c   1.000
_cell.angle_alpha   90.00
_cell.angle_beta   90.00
_cell.angle_gamma   90.00
#
_symmetry.space_group_name_H-M   'P 1'
#
loop_
_entity.id
_entity.type
_entity.pdbx_description
1 polymer ?
#
loop_
_entity_poly.entity_id
_entity_poly.type
_entity_poly.pdbx_seq_one_letter_code
_entity_poly.pdbx_strand_id
1 'polypeptide(L)'
;MARKMFVRNDNTSLKINGSYDDQMLMGLMLVVVPKGAKDEKLTLGAPKISWESQVKTDSDCDHTVITHHYLMRKKGLEFKWQAPEKGSGCVEFRYAYIVAKT
;
A
#
# COMPACT_ATOMS: atom_id res chain seq x y z
N MET A 1 5.61 17.96 -5.31
CA MET A 1 5.68 16.60 -4.76
C MET A 1 6.84 16.52 -3.78
N ALA A 2 6.58 16.22 -2.51
CA ALA A 2 7.62 16.02 -1.51
C ALA A 2 8.39 14.71 -1.81
N ARG A 3 9.72 14.77 -1.84
CA ARG A 3 10.58 13.58 -1.96
C ARG A 3 10.88 13.09 -0.54
N LYS A 4 10.41 11.89 -0.19
CA LYS A 4 10.77 11.22 1.06
C LYS A 4 11.86 10.21 0.77
N MET A 5 13.02 10.34 1.43
CA MET A 5 14.06 9.34 1.38
C MET A 5 13.74 8.26 2.41
N PHE A 6 13.62 7.01 1.97
CA PHE A 6 13.40 5.89 2.87
C PHE A 6 14.75 5.35 3.35
N VAL A 7 14.89 5.15 4.66
CA VAL A 7 16.08 4.54 5.25
C VAL A 7 16.00 3.03 5.04
N ARG A 8 17.14 2.39 4.73
CA ARG A 8 17.20 0.95 4.40
C ARG A 8 16.51 0.10 5.47
N ASN A 9 15.67 -0.84 5.04
CA ASN A 9 14.98 -1.80 5.90
C ASN A 9 14.14 -1.16 7.02
N ASP A 10 13.87 0.15 6.93
CA ASP A 10 13.05 0.85 7.89
C ASP A 10 11.58 0.47 7.66
N ASN A 11 10.88 0.23 8.76
CA ASN A 11 9.47 -0.12 8.74
C ASN A 11 8.65 1.17 8.73
N THR A 12 8.44 1.71 7.54
CA THR A 12 7.64 2.93 7.36
C THR A 12 6.17 2.62 7.55
N SER A 13 5.48 3.38 8.41
CA SER A 13 4.02 3.34 8.46
C SER A 13 3.44 4.02 7.22
N LEU A 14 2.62 3.28 6.48
CA LEU A 14 1.83 3.78 5.36
C LEU A 14 0.39 3.96 5.84
N LYS A 15 -0.14 5.16 5.65
CA LYS A 15 -1.52 5.51 5.97
C LYS A 15 -2.24 5.96 4.70
N ILE A 16 -3.40 5.36 4.44
CA ILE A 16 -4.29 5.70 3.33
C ILE A 16 -5.60 6.15 3.94
N ASN A 17 -5.93 7.43 3.77
CA ASN A 17 -7.14 8.04 4.32
C ASN A 17 -8.05 8.52 3.18
N GLY A 18 -9.35 8.67 3.49
CA GLY A 18 -10.24 9.46 2.65
C GLY A 18 -9.72 10.89 2.49
N SER A 19 -10.07 11.54 1.37
CA SER A 19 -9.75 12.95 1.15
C SER A 19 -10.68 13.88 1.94
N TYR A 20 -11.86 13.38 2.32
CA TYR A 20 -12.87 14.08 3.11
C TYR A 20 -13.18 13.31 4.39
N ASP A 21 -13.62 14.03 5.43
CA ASP A 21 -13.85 13.46 6.77
C ASP A 21 -14.97 12.41 6.81
N ASP A 22 -15.92 12.48 5.88
CA ASP A 22 -17.04 11.56 5.72
C ASP A 22 -16.76 10.42 4.72
N GLN A 23 -15.64 10.47 4.00
CA GLN A 23 -15.31 9.51 2.97
C GLN A 23 -14.81 8.20 3.59
N MET A 24 -15.62 7.14 3.44
CA MET A 24 -15.29 5.80 3.92
C MET A 24 -14.67 4.96 2.80
N LEU A 25 -13.48 4.41 3.06
CA LEU A 25 -12.83 3.41 2.22
C LEU A 25 -13.52 2.05 2.40
N MET A 26 -13.87 1.40 1.29
CA MET A 26 -14.41 0.03 1.28
C MET A 26 -13.41 -0.98 0.76
N GLY A 27 -12.71 -0.64 -0.32
CA GLY A 27 -11.73 -1.49 -0.99
C GLY A 27 -10.44 -0.74 -1.28
N LEU A 28 -9.35 -1.48 -1.35
CA LEU A 28 -8.02 -1.00 -1.72
C LEU A 28 -7.32 -2.10 -2.50
N MET A 29 -6.60 -1.72 -3.55
CA MET A 29 -5.48 -2.47 -4.11
C MET A 29 -4.29 -1.53 -4.18
N LEU A 30 -3.13 -1.99 -3.74
CA LEU A 30 -1.89 -1.22 -3.71
C LEU A 30 -0.72 -2.11 -4.15
N VAL A 31 0.08 -1.58 -5.07
CA VAL A 31 1.38 -2.13 -5.44
C VAL A 31 2.47 -1.09 -5.25
N VAL A 32 3.68 -1.55 -4.97
CA VAL A 32 4.86 -0.70 -4.81
C VAL A 32 5.90 -1.17 -5.81
N VAL A 33 6.23 -0.32 -6.78
CA VAL A 33 7.06 -0.69 -7.95
C VAL A 33 8.22 0.30 -8.11
N PRO A 34 9.27 0.01 -8.90
CA PRO A 34 10.24 1.03 -9.25
C PRO A 34 9.57 2.16 -10.03
N LYS A 35 10.06 3.38 -9.81
CA LYS A 35 9.55 4.56 -10.51
C LYS A 35 9.64 4.38 -12.02
N GLY A 36 8.51 4.54 -12.71
CA GLY A 36 8.42 4.37 -14.16
C GLY A 36 8.35 2.93 -14.66
N ALA A 37 8.25 1.93 -13.77
CA ALA A 37 8.02 0.54 -14.18
C ALA A 37 6.68 0.41 -14.91
N LYS A 38 6.65 -0.28 -16.06
CA LYS A 38 5.40 -0.60 -16.77
C LYS A 38 4.75 -1.88 -16.24
N ASP A 39 5.56 -2.78 -15.71
CA ASP A 39 5.14 -4.06 -15.16
C ASP A 39 4.94 -3.94 -13.64
N GLU A 40 3.77 -4.32 -13.16
CA GLU A 40 3.42 -4.31 -11.73
C GLU A 40 3.94 -5.53 -10.98
N LYS A 41 4.40 -6.57 -11.70
CA LYS A 41 4.99 -7.77 -11.09
C LYS A 41 6.31 -7.49 -10.38
N LEU A 42 7.02 -6.45 -10.78
CA LEU A 42 8.28 -6.07 -10.16
C LEU A 42 8.03 -5.22 -8.92
N THR A 43 7.57 -5.88 -7.86
CA THR A 43 7.27 -5.21 -6.59
C THR A 43 8.53 -4.96 -5.76
N LEU A 44 8.64 -3.79 -5.14
CA LEU A 44 9.78 -3.40 -4.29
C LEU A 44 9.39 -3.22 -2.82
N GLY A 45 10.29 -3.66 -1.95
CA GLY A 45 10.07 -3.68 -0.51
C GLY A 45 9.15 -4.83 -0.10
N ALA A 46 8.79 -4.87 1.18
CA ALA A 46 7.94 -5.94 1.71
C ALA A 46 6.89 -5.40 2.67
N PRO A 47 5.59 -5.75 2.49
CA PRO A 47 4.58 -5.43 3.49
C PRO A 47 4.85 -6.19 4.79
N LYS A 48 4.69 -5.50 5.92
CA LYS A 48 4.71 -6.07 7.27
C LYS A 48 3.30 -5.97 7.83
N ILE A 49 2.48 -6.95 7.46
CA ILE A 49 1.06 -7.02 7.80
C ILE A 49 0.88 -8.00 8.95
N SER A 50 0.29 -7.54 10.05
CA SER A 50 -0.14 -8.41 11.14
C SER A 50 -1.51 -9.02 10.83
N TRP A 51 -1.86 -10.13 11.49
CA TRP A 51 -3.17 -10.77 11.34
C TRP A 51 -4.34 -9.85 11.75
N GLU A 52 -4.10 -8.90 12.67
CA GLU A 52 -5.06 -7.88 13.10
C GLU A 52 -5.21 -6.72 12.10
N SER A 53 -4.38 -6.68 11.05
CA SER A 53 -4.41 -5.59 10.08
C SER A 53 -5.68 -5.60 9.23
N GLN A 54 -6.12 -4.40 8.86
CA GLN A 54 -7.27 -4.19 7.97
C GLN A 54 -6.91 -4.42 6.49
N VAL A 55 -5.64 -4.70 6.21
CA VAL A 55 -5.12 -5.11 4.89
C VAL A 55 -4.53 -6.51 4.96
N LYS A 56 -4.38 -7.15 3.81
CA LYS A 56 -3.71 -8.43 3.60
C LYS A 56 -2.95 -8.39 2.27
N THR A 57 -2.05 -9.34 2.05
CA THR A 57 -1.56 -9.63 0.70
C THR A 57 -2.61 -10.42 -0.06
N ASP A 58 -2.85 -10.04 -1.31
CA ASP A 58 -3.76 -10.76 -2.19
C ASP A 58 -3.11 -12.07 -2.65
N SER A 59 -3.76 -13.20 -2.39
CA SER A 59 -3.28 -14.53 -2.77
C SER A 59 -3.56 -14.88 -4.23
N ASP A 60 -4.48 -14.14 -4.86
CA ASP A 60 -4.94 -14.44 -6.22
C ASP A 60 -4.01 -13.80 -7.28
N CYS A 61 -3.16 -12.87 -6.85
CA CYS A 61 -2.15 -12.23 -7.69
C CYS A 61 -0.82 -13.00 -7.62
N ASP A 62 -0.13 -13.11 -8.76
CA ASP A 62 1.19 -13.75 -8.87
C ASP A 62 2.37 -12.89 -8.39
N HIS A 63 2.06 -11.73 -7.80
CA HIS A 63 3.00 -10.75 -7.28
C HIS A 63 2.41 -10.08 -6.03
N THR A 64 3.21 -9.27 -5.34
CA THR A 64 2.80 -8.68 -4.06
C THR A 64 1.80 -7.54 -4.26
N VAL A 65 0.50 -7.84 -4.15
CA VAL A 65 -0.57 -6.85 -4.11
C VAL A 65 -1.09 -6.75 -2.68
N ILE A 66 -1.19 -5.54 -2.14
CA ILE A 66 -1.80 -5.28 -0.83
C ILE A 66 -3.27 -4.93 -1.06
N THR A 67 -4.16 -5.71 -0.49
CA THR A 67 -5.61 -5.53 -0.58
C THR A 67 -6.24 -5.39 0.80
N HIS A 68 -7.48 -4.93 0.86
CA HIS A 68 -8.27 -4.93 2.09
C HIS A 68 -8.55 -6.36 2.60
N HIS A 69 -8.59 -6.55 3.92
CA HIS A 69 -8.89 -7.85 4.53
C HIS A 69 -10.40 -8.16 4.48
N TYR A 70 -11.24 -7.21 4.88
CA TYR A 70 -12.70 -7.35 4.93
C TYR A 70 -13.37 -6.21 4.16
N LEU A 71 -14.43 -6.50 3.41
CA LEU A 71 -15.25 -5.51 2.70
C LEU A 71 -16.15 -4.75 3.69
N MET A 72 -15.51 -3.94 4.52
CA MET A 72 -16.14 -3.10 5.55
C MET A 72 -15.74 -1.63 5.34
N ARG A 73 -16.62 -0.71 5.76
CA ARG A 73 -16.36 0.73 5.73
C ARG A 73 -15.27 1.08 6.75
N LYS A 74 -14.23 1.81 6.30
CA LYS A 74 -13.08 2.21 7.13
C LYS A 74 -12.76 3.68 6.89
N LYS A 75 -12.43 4.42 7.95
CA LYS A 75 -11.98 5.81 7.84
C LYS A 75 -10.60 5.93 7.19
N GLY A 76 -9.78 4.89 7.35
CA GLY A 76 -8.44 4.80 6.79
C GLY A 76 -7.88 3.40 6.94
N LEU A 77 -6.73 3.16 6.30
CA LEU A 77 -5.96 1.92 6.38
C LEU A 77 -4.55 2.28 6.80
N GLU A 78 -4.01 1.53 7.75
CA GLU A 78 -2.63 1.69 8.21
C GLU A 78 -1.93 0.33 8.30
N PHE A 79 -0.73 0.26 7.74
CA PHE A 79 0.14 -0.91 7.83
C PHE A 79 1.61 -0.52 7.65
N LYS A 80 2.53 -1.41 8.03
CA LYS A 80 3.96 -1.18 7.88
C LYS A 80 4.44 -1.70 6.53
N TRP A 81 5.32 -0.96 5.88
CA TRP A 81 6.04 -1.39 4.69
C TRP A 81 7.54 -1.24 4.94
N GLN A 82 8.27 -2.31 4.68
CA GLN A 82 9.71 -2.32 4.77
C GLN A 82 10.30 -1.83 3.44
N ALA A 83 11.09 -0.76 3.52
CA ALA A 83 11.76 -0.20 2.35
C ALA A 83 12.76 -1.20 1.73
N PRO A 84 12.93 -1.20 0.39
CA PRO A 84 13.86 -2.09 -0.30
C PRO A 84 15.33 -1.78 0.03
N GLU A 85 16.22 -2.64 -0.43
CA GLU A 85 17.66 -2.48 -0.22
C GLU A 85 18.22 -1.19 -0.85
N LYS A 86 19.31 -0.70 -0.28
CA LYS A 86 20.04 0.45 -0.86
C LYS A 86 20.49 0.10 -2.27
N GLY A 87 20.26 1.01 -3.22
CA GLY A 87 20.56 0.80 -4.64
C GLY A 87 19.33 0.50 -5.50
N SER A 88 18.17 0.20 -4.88
CA SER A 88 16.92 -0.09 -5.60
C SER A 88 16.31 1.12 -6.34
N GLY A 89 16.85 2.33 -6.14
CA GLY A 89 16.37 3.56 -6.76
C GLY A 89 15.09 4.10 -6.13
N CYS A 90 14.33 4.88 -6.90
CA CYS A 90 13.05 5.45 -6.46
C CYS A 90 11.93 4.41 -6.58
N VAL A 91 11.02 4.40 -5.61
CA VAL A 91 9.78 3.61 -5.65
C VAL A 91 8.58 4.49 -5.99
N GLU A 92 7.53 3.87 -6.51
CA GLU A 92 6.24 4.46 -6.82
C GLU A 92 5.15 3.60 -6.18
N PHE A 93 4.27 4.25 -5.42
CA PHE A 93 3.09 3.62 -4.81
C PHE A 93 1.91 3.83 -5.75
N ARG A 94 1.38 2.75 -6.32
CA ARG A 94 0.21 2.78 -7.19
C ARG A 94 -0.94 2.11 -6.50
N TYR A 95 -2.07 2.81 -6.42
CA TYR A 95 -3.22 2.31 -5.71
C TYR A 95 -4.51 2.64 -6.45
N ALA A 96 -5.47 1.72 -6.31
CA ALA A 96 -6.86 1.92 -6.66
C ALA A 96 -7.69 1.69 -5.39
N TYR A 97 -8.71 2.50 -5.17
CA TYR A 97 -9.55 2.40 -3.99
C TYR A 97 -11.02 2.58 -4.34
N ILE A 98 -11.88 1.93 -3.57
CA ILE A 98 -13.33 2.02 -3.68
C ILE A 98 -13.84 2.72 -2.44
N VAL A 99 -14.73 3.70 -2.63
CA VAL A 99 -15.37 4.43 -1.54
C VAL A 99 -16.88 4.21 -1.55
N ALA A 100 -17.47 4.13 -0.37
CA ALA A 100 -18.91 4.29 -0.21
C ALA A 100 -19.22 5.78 -0.06
N LYS A 101 -20.19 6.27 -0.84
CA LYS A 101 -20.95 7.45 -0.42
C LYS A 101 -21.90 7.02 0.69
N THR A 102 -21.88 7.75 1.80
CA THR A 102 -22.85 7.60 2.89
C THR A 102 -24.25 7.92 2.42
#